data_AF-A0A0Q9SDM6-F1
#
_entry.id   AF-A0A0Q9SDM6-F1
#
_cell.length_a   1.000
_cell.length_b   1.000
_cell.length_c   1.000
_cell.angle_alpha   90.00
_cell.angle_beta   90.00
_cell.angle_gamma   90.00
#
_symmetry.space_group_name_H-M   'P 1'
#
loop_
_entity.id
_entity.type
_entity.pdbx_description
1 polymer ?
#
loop_
_entity_poly.entity_id
_entity_poly.type
_entity_poly.pdbx_seq_one_letter_code
_entity_poly.pdbx_strand_id
1 'polypeptide(L)'
;MRQTFLTDRKFIAYWLFNIGLGIPTPYALIYMIFGFYGFMSPPAIHDRYMAAGVLCVYLLVWFIGNYLSLRKEDRGTKYGMLALSLLPLAISSFISFKIMVAI
;
A
#
# COMPACT_ATOMS: atom_id res chain seq x y z
N MET A 1 27.40 -10.45 16.28
CA MET A 1 26.29 -11.28 15.72
C MET A 1 24.88 -10.81 16.07
N ARG A 2 24.61 -10.19 17.24
CA ARG A 2 23.23 -9.76 17.60
C ARG A 2 22.71 -8.53 16.83
N GLN A 3 23.60 -7.66 16.34
CA GLN A 3 23.24 -6.43 15.62
C GLN A 3 22.75 -6.69 14.19
N THR A 4 23.37 -7.61 13.44
CA THR A 4 22.94 -7.95 12.07
C THR A 4 21.52 -8.51 12.05
N PHE A 5 21.21 -9.44 12.96
CA PHE A 5 19.91 -10.11 13.03
C PHE A 5 18.72 -9.18 13.34
N LEU A 6 18.93 -8.10 14.11
CA LEU A 6 17.88 -7.10 14.40
C LEU A 6 17.64 -6.16 13.23
N THR A 7 18.66 -5.91 12.41
CA THR A 7 18.55 -5.12 11.19
C THR A 7 17.79 -5.91 10.11
N ASP A 8 18.09 -7.20 9.96
CA ASP A 8 17.41 -8.10 9.02
C ASP A 8 15.90 -8.21 9.32
N ARG A 9 15.54 -8.37 10.60
CA ARG A 9 14.12 -8.45 11.01
C ARG A 9 13.32 -7.19 10.69
N LYS A 10 13.92 -6.01 10.85
CA LYS A 10 13.27 -4.73 10.51
C LYS A 10 13.07 -4.61 9.01
N PHE A 11 14.06 -5.03 8.23
CA PHE A 11 14.00 -5.01 6.77
C PHE A 11 12.91 -5.96 6.27
N ILE A 12 12.84 -7.18 6.83
CA ILE A 12 11.77 -8.13 6.51
C ILE A 12 10.40 -7.57 6.90
N ALA A 13 10.25 -6.97 8.08
CA ALA A 13 9.00 -6.35 8.51
C ALA A 13 8.57 -5.21 7.59
N TYR A 14 9.53 -4.40 7.12
CA TYR A 14 9.30 -3.35 6.14
C TYR A 14 8.74 -3.89 4.81
N TRP A 15 9.34 -4.94 4.27
CA TRP A 15 8.86 -5.57 3.03
C TRP A 15 7.49 -6.21 3.21
N LEU A 16 7.29 -6.96 4.29
CA LEU A 16 6.00 -7.58 4.61
C LEU A 16 4.90 -6.54 4.81
N PHE A 17 5.22 -5.41 5.45
CA PHE A 17 4.29 -4.29 5.62
C PHE A 17 3.83 -3.72 4.27
N ASN A 18 4.77 -3.46 3.35
CA ASN A 18 4.43 -2.94 2.02
C ASN A 18 3.74 -3.98 1.12
N ILE A 19 4.09 -5.27 1.22
CA ILE A 19 3.37 -6.34 0.53
C ILE A 19 1.94 -6.44 1.05
N GLY A 20 1.76 -6.45 2.38
CA GLY A 20 0.45 -6.54 3.02
C GLY A 20 -0.44 -5.34 2.70
N LEU A 21 0.12 -4.13 2.70
CA LEU A 21 -0.58 -2.92 2.26
C LEU A 21 -0.96 -2.96 0.78
N GLY A 22 -0.20 -3.67 -0.05
CA GLY A 22 -0.47 -3.84 -1.48
C GLY A 22 -1.75 -4.65 -1.76
N ILE A 23 -2.16 -5.52 -0.84
CA ILE A 23 -3.33 -6.40 -1.01
C ILE A 23 -4.66 -5.64 -1.05
N PRO A 24 -4.94 -4.67 -0.15
CA PRO A 24 -6.17 -3.86 -0.19
C PRO A 24 -6.11 -2.70 -1.19
N THR A 25 -4.95 -2.37 -1.76
CA THR A 25 -4.80 -1.27 -2.74
C THR A 25 -5.74 -1.35 -3.95
N PRO A 26 -5.93 -2.52 -4.60
CA PRO A 26 -6.82 -2.63 -5.74
C PRO A 26 -8.28 -2.52 -5.31
N TYR A 27 -8.67 -2.95 -4.11
CA TYR A 27 -10.00 -2.63 -3.60
C TYR A 27 -10.18 -1.11 -3.53
N ALA A 28 -9.27 -0.38 -2.89
CA ALA A 28 -9.35 1.07 -2.78
C ALA A 28 -9.40 1.79 -4.16
N LEU A 29 -8.59 1.33 -5.13
CA LEU A 29 -8.56 1.88 -6.49
C LEU A 29 -9.78 1.51 -7.33
N ILE A 30 -10.27 0.27 -7.23
CA ILE A 30 -11.49 -0.18 -7.91
C ILE A 30 -12.69 0.59 -7.36
N TYR A 31 -12.80 0.77 -6.05
CA TYR A 31 -13.87 1.58 -5.45
C TYR A 31 -13.81 3.04 -5.90
N MET A 32 -12.61 3.59 -6.13
CA MET A 32 -12.42 4.97 -6.57
C MET A 32 -12.74 5.20 -8.05
N ILE A 33 -12.44 4.22 -8.92
CA ILE A 33 -12.58 4.34 -10.36
C ILE A 33 -13.93 3.79 -10.86
N PHE A 34 -14.38 2.66 -10.30
CA PHE A 34 -15.54 1.91 -10.80
C PHE A 34 -16.79 1.98 -9.90
N GLY A 35 -16.67 2.45 -8.66
CA GLY A 35 -17.78 2.51 -7.69
C GLY A 35 -18.24 1.13 -7.17
N PHE A 36 -19.10 1.11 -6.15
CA PHE A 36 -19.65 -0.13 -5.54
C PHE A 36 -20.44 -1.00 -6.53
N TYR A 37 -20.97 -0.39 -7.59
CA TYR A 37 -21.88 -1.02 -8.57
C TYR A 37 -21.20 -1.34 -9.91
N GLY A 38 -19.90 -1.63 -9.89
CA GLY A 38 -19.13 -2.25 -10.98
C GLY A 38 -19.63 -1.99 -12.40
N PHE A 39 -19.03 -1.02 -13.11
CA PHE A 39 -19.29 -0.71 -14.53
C PHE A 39 -20.73 -0.35 -14.94
N MET A 40 -21.75 -0.50 -14.09
CA MET A 40 -23.17 -0.38 -14.47
C MET A 40 -23.78 1.00 -14.22
N SER A 41 -23.13 1.88 -13.45
CA SER A 41 -23.59 3.27 -13.28
C SER A 41 -22.45 4.22 -12.90
N PRO A 42 -22.51 5.51 -13.28
CA PRO A 42 -21.53 6.49 -12.83
C PRO A 42 -21.56 6.57 -11.30
N PRO A 43 -20.40 6.49 -10.62
CA PRO A 43 -20.36 6.51 -9.16
C PRO A 43 -20.93 7.83 -8.64
N ALA A 44 -21.83 7.74 -7.65
CA ALA A 44 -22.43 8.90 -7.02
C ALA A 44 -21.33 9.78 -6.39
N ILE A 45 -21.59 11.08 -6.29
CA ILE A 45 -20.65 12.07 -5.73
C ILE A 45 -20.19 11.63 -4.32
N HIS A 46 -21.11 11.08 -3.52
CA HIS A 46 -20.82 10.54 -2.20
C HIS A 46 -19.78 9.40 -2.22
N ASP A 47 -19.88 8.46 -3.15
CA ASP A 47 -18.99 7.30 -3.24
C ASP A 47 -17.57 7.71 -3.63
N ARG A 48 -17.44 8.75 -4.46
CA ARG A 48 -16.14 9.34 -4.81
C ARG A 48 -15.48 9.98 -3.59
N TYR A 49 -16.24 10.69 -2.76
CA TYR A 49 -15.71 11.27 -1.52
C TYR A 49 -15.31 10.21 -0.50
N MET A 50 -16.10 9.14 -0.36
CA MET A 50 -15.74 7.99 0.49
C MET A 50 -14.46 7.32 0.00
N ALA A 51 -14.33 7.06 -1.31
CA ALA A 51 -13.13 6.47 -1.87
C ALA A 51 -11.90 7.38 -1.67
N ALA A 52 -12.04 8.68 -1.90
CA ALA A 52 -10.97 9.65 -1.65
C ALA A 52 -10.53 9.65 -0.17
N GLY A 53 -11.50 9.58 0.76
CA GLY A 53 -11.22 9.42 2.19
C GLY A 53 -10.43 8.15 2.49
N VAL A 54 -10.81 7.01 1.91
CA VAL A 54 -10.09 5.73 2.06
C VAL A 54 -8.67 5.83 1.51
N LEU A 55 -8.45 6.50 0.38
CA LEU A 55 -7.10 6.73 -0.16
C LEU A 55 -6.26 7.63 0.74
N CYS A 56 -6.84 8.69 1.32
CA CYS A 56 -6.13 9.53 2.27
C CYS A 56 -5.67 8.73 3.50
N VAL A 57 -6.55 7.90 4.07
CA VAL A 57 -6.20 7.00 5.19
C VAL A 57 -5.13 6.00 4.76
N TYR A 58 -5.26 5.42 3.57
CA TYR A 58 -4.28 4.48 3.02
C TYR A 58 -2.88 5.12 2.88
N LEU A 59 -2.80 6.32 2.30
CA LEU A 59 -1.55 7.06 2.15
C LEU A 59 -0.93 7.42 3.51
N LEU A 60 -1.77 7.79 4.50
CA LEU A 60 -1.31 8.04 5.86
C LEU A 60 -0.72 6.79 6.51
N VAL A 61 -1.40 5.63 6.41
CA VAL A 61 -0.91 4.36 6.96
C VAL A 61 0.40 3.97 6.28
N TRP A 62 0.48 4.06 4.95
CA TRP A 62 1.70 3.80 4.20
C TRP A 62 2.84 4.71 4.65
N PHE A 63 2.60 6.02 4.71
CA PHE A 63 3.63 6.99 5.08
C PHE A 63 4.12 6.80 6.51
N ILE A 64 3.21 6.64 7.48
CA ILE A 64 3.54 6.45 8.90
C ILE A 64 4.28 5.13 9.11
N GLY A 65 3.81 4.03 8.51
CA GLY A 65 4.45 2.72 8.68
C GLY A 65 5.85 2.64 8.08
N ASN A 66 6.05 3.24 6.90
CA ASN A 66 7.37 3.36 6.30
C ASN A 66 8.27 4.31 7.10
N TYR A 67 7.74 5.45 7.57
CA TYR A 67 8.50 6.37 8.44
C TYR A 67 8.98 5.69 9.72
N LEU A 68 8.10 4.96 10.43
CA LEU A 68 8.45 4.26 11.66
C LEU A 68 9.50 3.17 11.43
N SER A 69 9.39 2.44 10.32
CA SER A 69 10.34 1.39 9.94
C SER A 69 11.72 1.96 9.58
N LEU A 70 11.75 3.11 8.91
CA LEU A 70 12.97 3.72 8.39
C LEU A 70 13.55 4.81 9.31
N ARG A 71 12.91 5.17 10.43
CA ARG A 71 13.28 6.35 11.25
C ARG A 71 14.77 6.45 11.64
N LYS A 72 15.44 5.31 11.83
CA LYS A 72 16.85 5.24 12.24
C LYS A 72 17.85 5.22 11.08
N GLU A 73 17.37 5.12 9.85
CA GLU A 73 18.20 5.06 8.64
C GLU A 73 18.62 6.45 8.17
N ASP A 74 19.68 6.50 7.36
CA ASP A 74 20.15 7.73 6.71
C ASP A 74 19.11 8.28 5.72
N ARG A 75 19.18 9.59 5.44
CA ARG A 75 18.22 10.27 4.54
C ARG A 75 18.20 9.64 3.15
N GLY A 76 19.36 9.30 2.59
CA GLY A 76 19.47 8.63 1.28
C GLY A 76 18.76 7.28 1.26
N THR A 77 19.03 6.44 2.26
CA THR A 77 18.38 5.14 2.43
C THR A 77 16.87 5.27 2.64
N LYS A 78 16.42 6.26 3.42
CA LYS A 78 14.99 6.56 3.63
C LYS A 78 14.26 6.83 2.32
N TYR A 79 14.77 7.75 1.51
CA TYR A 79 14.13 8.10 0.23
C TYR A 79 14.22 6.96 -0.78
N GLY A 80 15.37 6.28 -0.85
CA GLY A 80 15.54 5.11 -1.72
C GLY A 80 14.60 3.98 -1.36
N MET A 81 14.47 3.65 -0.08
CA MET A 81 13.53 2.63 0.39
C MET A 81 12.08 3.05 0.13
N LEU A 82 11.69 4.29 0.45
CA LEU A 82 10.34 4.80 0.14
C LEU A 82 9.99 4.67 -1.35
N ALA A 83 10.92 5.02 -2.25
CA ALA A 83 10.72 4.81 -3.69
C ALA A 83 10.59 3.31 -4.03
N LEU A 84 11.44 2.46 -3.45
CA LEU A 84 11.38 1.01 -3.63
C LEU A 84 10.09 0.38 -3.07
N SER A 85 9.44 1.00 -2.08
CA SER A 85 8.18 0.50 -1.51
C SER A 85 7.03 0.47 -2.52
N LEU A 86 7.12 1.28 -3.58
CA LEU A 86 6.12 1.31 -4.65
C LEU A 86 6.08 0.00 -5.44
N LEU A 87 7.22 -0.69 -5.58
CA LEU A 87 7.30 -1.98 -6.28
C LEU A 87 6.49 -3.11 -5.60
N PRO A 88 6.71 -3.45 -4.32
CA PRO A 88 5.93 -4.49 -3.65
C PRO A 88 4.46 -4.10 -3.54
N LEU A 89 4.13 -2.81 -3.42
CA LEU A 89 2.74 -2.35 -3.47
C LEU A 89 2.11 -2.62 -4.83
N ALA A 90 2.77 -2.24 -5.92
CA ALA A 90 2.26 -2.43 -7.27
C ALA A 90 2.11 -3.93 -7.63
N ILE A 91 3.11 -4.75 -7.29
CA ILE A 91 3.09 -6.20 -7.55
C ILE A 91 1.99 -6.87 -6.72
N SER A 92 1.93 -6.60 -5.42
CA SER A 92 0.91 -7.18 -4.53
C SER A 92 -0.50 -6.74 -4.92
N SER A 93 -0.67 -5.48 -5.34
CA SER A 93 -1.92 -4.97 -5.87
C SER A 93 -2.30 -5.68 -7.18
N PHE A 94 -1.35 -5.85 -8.11
CA PHE A 94 -1.63 -6.55 -9.37
C PHE A 94 -2.06 -8.01 -9.13
N ILE A 95 -1.36 -8.73 -8.25
CA ILE A 95 -1.69 -10.12 -7.89
C ILE A 95 -3.09 -10.18 -7.26
N SER A 96 -3.37 -9.29 -6.31
CA SER A 96 -4.66 -9.25 -5.62
C SER A 96 -5.82 -8.93 -6.57
N PHE A 97 -5.61 -8.01 -7.51
CA PHE A 97 -6.57 -7.72 -8.58
C PHE A 97 -6.85 -8.96 -9.46
N LYS A 98 -5.80 -9.67 -9.87
CA LYS A 98 -5.94 -10.89 -10.68
C LYS A 98 -6.71 -11.99 -9.95
N ILE A 99 -6.49 -12.15 -8.64
CA ILE A 99 -7.24 -13.10 -7.82
C ILE A 99 -8.72 -12.69 -7.74
N MET A 100 -9.01 -11.42 -7.46
CA MET A 100 -10.39 -10.92 -7.38
C MET A 100 -11.18 -11.10 -8.67
N VAL A 101 -10.56 -10.87 -9.83
CA VAL A 101 -11.23 -11.03 -11.14
C VAL A 101 -11.40 -12.50 -11.53
N ALA A 102 -10.58 -13.40 -11.01
CA ALA A 102 -10.66 -14.83 -11.29
C ALA A 102 -11.72 -15.56 -10.44
N ILE A 103 -12.23 -14.91 -9.39
CA ILE A 103 -13.32 -15.38 -8.52
C ILE A 103 -14.64 -14.86 -9.07
#